data_AF-A0AAD5HCZ3-F1
#
_entry.id   AF-A0AAD5HCZ3-F1
#
_cell.length_a   1.000
_cell.length_b   1.000
_cell.length_c   1.000
_cell.angle_alpha   90.00
_cell.angle_beta   90.00
_cell.angle_gamma   90.00
#
_symmetry.space_group_name_H-M   'P 1'
#
loop_
_entity.id
_entity.type
_entity.pdbx_description
1 polymer ?
#
loop_
_entity_poly.entity_id
_entity_poly.type
_entity_poly.pdbx_seq_one_letter_code
_entity_poly.pdbx_strand_id
1 'polypeptide(L)'
;MMEAAVKHQTGIRLYRVHDDFWFWDSHQDKVVQAWRVMNEYASLTNLRFNVAKSGSAVINSQGMSNTSSIASFGPSPLPQARVWWGSLVFRADGLFQIDHALTELHIQEMRQKLKTSKTVLSWVNVYNKYIAFFLRSFGSCAKVLGTQHLDQIGECMQMIQRRVFQEQHGNALSALKKQFEVFQSTDILDMWAYWPLPAGGLGMKNYLMDIGALRETFIKVEHTDFTDLPKEDKVLWEEQEKKKEQSRKQFHITIKDLQDPSNVRYNQRHLYFPLTFAMYCKGRERMHRHWSRRFLELLDVVELAHPVQLSASVNNQLNNLRLGDANDITTAKRVVSHYDNQLGKACGSLEFLDMALIPKSLVQSLNKAKVQWDA
;
A
#
# COMPACT_ATOMS: atom_id res chain seq x y z
N MET A 1 19.77 20.14 -3.25
CA MET A 1 21.23 20.45 -3.23
C MET A 1 22.00 19.37 -2.49
N MET A 2 21.55 18.93 -1.30
CA MET A 2 22.10 17.75 -0.61
C MET A 2 22.14 16.49 -1.48
N GLU A 3 21.09 16.23 -2.25
CA GLU A 3 20.97 15.05 -3.12
C GLU A 3 22.09 15.00 -4.17
N ALA A 4 22.45 16.17 -4.73
CA ALA A 4 23.53 16.29 -5.70
C ALA A 4 24.90 16.07 -5.05
N ALA A 5 25.11 16.61 -3.84
CA ALA A 5 26.33 16.42 -3.07
C ALA A 5 26.57 14.95 -2.74
N VAL A 6 25.56 14.25 -2.21
CA VAL A 6 25.62 12.81 -1.93
C VAL A 6 25.94 12.03 -3.20
N LYS A 7 25.25 12.30 -4.30
CA LYS A 7 25.49 11.60 -5.58
C LYS A 7 26.89 11.83 -6.11
N HIS A 8 27.42 13.05 -6.05
CA HIS A 8 28.75 13.38 -6.55
C HIS A 8 29.85 12.69 -5.73
N GLN A 9 29.72 12.67 -4.40
CA GLN A 9 30.76 12.14 -3.53
C GLN A 9 30.71 10.62 -3.35
N THR A 10 29.54 10.00 -3.47
CA THR A 10 29.37 8.57 -3.14
C THR A 10 28.87 7.73 -4.31
N GLY A 11 28.30 8.36 -5.34
CA GLY A 11 27.56 7.69 -6.41
C GLY A 11 26.15 7.23 -6.01
N ILE A 12 25.78 7.33 -4.73
CA ILE A 12 24.47 6.92 -4.21
C ILE A 12 23.41 7.96 -4.58
N ARG A 13 22.22 7.48 -4.95
CA ARG A 13 21.05 8.33 -5.12
C ARG A 13 20.34 8.49 -3.78
N LEU A 14 20.18 9.74 -3.35
CA LEU A 14 19.32 10.07 -2.23
C LEU A 14 17.89 10.25 -2.73
N TYR A 15 16.97 9.45 -2.19
CA TYR A 15 15.54 9.55 -2.47
C TYR A 15 14.89 10.39 -1.38
N ARG A 16 13.82 11.11 -1.75
CA ARG A 16 13.18 12.08 -0.88
C ARG A 16 11.69 12.17 -1.17
N VAL A 17 10.88 12.17 -0.11
CA VAL A 17 9.48 12.62 -0.11
C VAL A 17 9.31 13.59 1.05
N HIS A 18 8.98 14.84 0.74
CA HIS A 18 8.90 15.94 1.71
C HIS A 18 10.17 16.11 2.57
N ASP A 19 10.17 15.72 3.83
CA ASP A 19 11.28 15.76 4.79
C ASP A 19 11.91 14.39 5.08
N ASP A 20 11.33 13.32 4.51
CA ASP A 20 11.85 11.96 4.65
C ASP A 20 12.85 11.64 3.54
N PHE A 21 13.95 10.99 3.94
CA PHE A 21 15.05 10.60 3.06
C PHE A 21 15.39 9.12 3.21
N TRP A 22 15.72 8.46 2.10
CA TRP A 22 16.24 7.10 2.14
C TRP A 22 17.24 6.85 1.01
N PHE A 23 18.16 5.93 1.26
CA PHE A 23 19.24 5.56 0.36
C PHE A 23 19.78 4.19 0.74
N TRP A 24 20.40 3.50 -0.21
CA TRP A 24 20.97 2.17 -0.03
C TRP A 24 22.10 1.91 -1.03
N ASP A 25 23.03 1.03 -0.68
CA ASP A 25 24.07 0.48 -1.57
C ASP A 25 24.53 -0.86 -0.96
N SER A 26 25.06 -1.77 -1.78
CA SER A 26 25.66 -3.00 -1.29
C SER A 26 27.00 -2.78 -0.58
N HIS A 27 27.67 -1.65 -0.83
CA HIS A 27 28.92 -1.27 -0.18
C HIS A 27 28.64 -0.41 1.04
N GLN A 28 28.82 -1.00 2.21
CA GLN A 28 28.59 -0.36 3.51
C GLN A 28 29.32 0.99 3.66
N ASP A 29 30.56 1.10 3.17
CA ASP A 29 31.36 2.32 3.27
C ASP A 29 30.74 3.49 2.51
N LYS A 30 30.08 3.23 1.38
CA LYS A 30 29.38 4.27 0.61
C LYS A 30 28.15 4.77 1.37
N VAL A 31 27.41 3.87 2.03
CA VAL A 31 26.24 4.22 2.85
C VAL A 31 26.68 5.08 4.04
N VAL A 32 27.74 4.68 4.73
CA VAL A 32 28.35 5.46 5.82
C VAL A 32 28.79 6.84 5.33
N GLN A 33 29.47 6.92 4.18
CA GLN A 33 29.90 8.19 3.61
C GLN A 33 28.71 9.07 3.21
N ALA A 34 27.65 8.50 2.63
CA ALA A 34 26.45 9.25 2.27
C ALA A 34 25.80 9.87 3.50
N TRP A 35 25.69 9.13 4.60
CA TRP A 35 25.19 9.65 5.87
C TRP A 35 26.05 10.80 6.42
N ARG A 36 27.39 10.70 6.32
CA ARG A 36 28.29 11.79 6.73
C ARG A 36 28.07 13.05 5.90
N VAL A 37 28.00 12.92 4.58
CA VAL A 37 27.74 14.04 3.66
C VAL A 37 26.39 14.69 3.94
N MET A 38 25.36 13.89 4.24
CA MET A 38 24.06 14.41 4.64
C MET A 38 24.16 15.25 5.92
N ASN A 39 24.84 14.75 6.97
CA ASN A 39 24.99 15.46 8.23
C ASN A 39 25.83 16.73 8.10
N GLU A 40 26.90 16.71 7.29
CA GLU A 40 27.68 17.91 6.96
C GLU A 40 26.80 18.97 6.30
N TYR A 41 26.02 18.58 5.29
CA TYR A 41 25.12 19.50 4.61
C TYR A 41 24.04 20.06 5.55
N ALA A 42 23.46 19.21 6.42
CA ALA A 42 22.50 19.65 7.43
C ALA A 42 23.14 20.67 8.38
N SER A 43 24.36 20.43 8.85
CA SER A 43 25.10 21.37 9.70
C SER A 43 25.35 22.71 9.01
N LEU A 44 25.76 22.71 7.73
CA LEU A 44 25.99 23.94 6.96
C LEU A 44 24.71 24.75 6.75
N THR A 45 23.55 24.10 6.77
CA THR A 45 22.23 24.73 6.61
C THR A 45 21.52 24.98 7.94
N ASN A 46 22.21 24.78 9.06
CA ASN A 46 21.66 24.88 10.43
C ASN A 46 20.43 23.97 10.67
N LEU A 47 20.37 22.84 9.97
CA LEU A 47 19.40 21.77 10.14
C LEU A 47 20.04 20.60 10.89
N ARG A 48 19.20 19.72 11.43
CA ARG A 48 19.63 18.47 12.09
C ARG A 48 18.67 17.35 11.77
N PHE A 49 19.19 16.16 11.51
CA PHE A 49 18.35 14.97 11.37
C PHE A 49 17.82 14.54 12.75
N ASN A 50 16.55 14.14 12.77
CA ASN A 50 15.96 13.58 13.97
C ASN A 50 16.43 12.13 14.14
N VAL A 51 17.45 11.94 14.99
CA VAL A 51 18.05 10.61 15.24
C VAL A 51 17.02 9.61 15.78
N ALA A 52 16.04 10.04 16.58
CA ALA A 52 14.99 9.16 17.10
C ALA A 52 14.03 8.65 16.00
N LYS A 53 13.93 9.37 14.88
CA LYS A 53 13.16 8.96 13.69
C LYS A 53 14.03 8.38 12.58
N SER A 54 15.34 8.30 12.77
CA SER A 54 16.27 7.80 11.76
C SER A 54 16.65 6.35 12.10
N GLY A 55 16.67 5.48 11.10
CA GLY A 55 17.04 4.08 11.27
C GLY A 55 18.07 3.61 10.23
N SER A 56 18.70 2.47 10.49
CA SER A 56 19.53 1.79 9.50
C SER A 56 19.27 0.29 9.53
N ALA A 57 19.46 -0.37 8.40
CA ALA A 57 19.23 -1.79 8.25
C ALA A 57 20.24 -2.40 7.28
N VAL A 58 20.72 -3.60 7.61
CA VAL A 58 21.52 -4.45 6.74
C VAL A 58 20.65 -5.61 6.27
N ILE A 59 20.56 -5.77 4.95
CA ILE A 59 19.81 -6.85 4.30
C ILE A 59 20.81 -7.94 3.92
N ASN A 60 20.54 -9.18 4.31
CA ASN A 60 21.42 -10.31 4.04
C ASN A 60 20.90 -11.10 2.84
N SER A 61 21.73 -11.28 1.82
CA SER A 61 21.40 -12.07 0.63
C SER A 61 21.70 -13.57 0.79
N GLN A 62 22.45 -13.97 1.82
CA GLN A 62 22.87 -15.37 2.03
C GLN A 62 21.93 -16.11 2.99
N GLY A 63 21.32 -17.18 2.49
CA GLY A 63 20.72 -18.24 3.29
C GLY A 63 19.35 -17.89 3.85
N MET A 64 18.32 -18.15 3.03
CA MET A 64 16.92 -18.33 3.47
C MET A 64 16.82 -19.45 4.50
N SER A 65 17.27 -19.22 5.73
CA SER A 65 16.57 -19.79 6.87
C SER A 65 15.44 -18.82 7.19
N ASN A 66 14.26 -19.34 7.52
CA ASN A 66 13.02 -18.62 7.82
C ASN A 66 13.14 -17.68 9.05
N THR A 67 14.09 -16.75 9.07
CA THR A 67 14.28 -15.86 10.19
C THR A 67 13.45 -14.62 9.94
N SER A 68 12.26 -14.61 10.54
CA SER A 68 11.43 -13.43 10.82
C SER A 68 12.13 -12.40 11.72
N SER A 69 13.46 -12.34 11.68
CA SER A 69 14.28 -11.47 12.50
C SER A 69 14.35 -10.07 11.90
N ILE A 70 14.25 -9.09 12.78
CA ILE A 70 14.44 -7.68 12.47
C ILE A 70 15.85 -7.48 11.90
N ALA A 71 15.99 -6.59 10.92
CA ALA A 71 17.30 -6.29 10.32
C ALA A 71 18.30 -5.79 11.37
N SER A 72 19.55 -6.25 11.26
CA SER A 72 20.65 -5.68 12.06
C SER A 72 20.95 -4.25 11.60
N PHE A 73 21.44 -3.43 12.52
CA PHE A 73 21.79 -2.04 12.20
C PHE A 73 23.09 -1.97 11.40
N GLY A 74 23.21 -0.92 10.60
CA GLY A 74 24.48 -0.59 9.96
C GLY A 74 25.53 -0.16 11.00
N PRO A 75 26.82 -0.14 10.64
CA PRO A 75 27.88 0.30 11.54
C PRO A 75 27.74 1.79 11.92
N SER A 76 28.37 2.18 13.02
CA SER A 76 28.58 3.59 13.34
C SER A 76 29.25 4.35 12.18
N PRO A 77 28.83 5.59 11.86
CA PRO A 77 27.93 6.48 12.60
C PRO A 77 26.46 6.42 12.15
N LEU A 78 26.02 5.34 11.49
CA LEU A 78 24.63 5.22 11.06
C LEU A 78 23.67 5.12 12.26
N PRO A 79 22.41 5.57 12.12
CA PRO A 79 21.42 5.48 13.19
C PRO A 79 21.25 4.04 13.69
N GLN A 80 21.37 3.84 15.01
CA GLN A 80 21.26 2.54 15.67
C GLN A 80 19.81 2.25 16.08
N ALA A 81 18.89 2.40 15.13
CA ALA A 81 17.47 2.17 15.32
C ALA A 81 16.87 1.48 14.10
N ARG A 82 15.71 0.84 14.32
CA ARG A 82 15.00 0.07 13.29
C ARG A 82 14.50 1.03 12.19
N VAL A 83 14.47 0.56 10.95
CA VAL A 83 13.75 1.22 9.87
C VAL A 83 12.27 0.83 9.97
N TRP A 84 11.38 1.82 10.04
CA TRP A 84 9.96 1.61 10.23
C TRP A 84 9.11 2.61 9.45
N TRP A 85 7.85 2.25 9.15
CA TRP A 85 6.85 3.10 8.53
C TRP A 85 5.47 2.77 9.09
N GLY A 86 4.84 3.71 9.79
CA GLY A 86 3.60 3.43 10.51
C GLY A 86 3.82 2.34 11.56
N SER A 87 3.12 1.20 11.40
CA SER A 87 3.30 0.01 12.24
C SER A 87 4.15 -1.07 11.56
N LEU A 88 4.86 -0.74 10.48
CA LEU A 88 5.73 -1.67 9.76
C LEU A 88 7.18 -1.52 10.19
N VAL A 89 7.88 -2.63 10.41
CA VAL A 89 9.32 -2.68 10.68
C VAL A 89 10.03 -3.52 9.64
N PHE A 90 11.23 -3.08 9.25
CA PHE A 90 12.00 -3.71 8.19
C PHE A 90 12.78 -4.93 8.69
N ARG A 91 12.75 -6.01 7.93
CA ARG A 91 13.37 -7.31 8.25
C ARG A 91 14.69 -7.51 7.53
N ALA A 92 15.47 -8.48 8.01
CA ALA A 92 16.77 -8.82 7.46
C ALA A 92 16.72 -9.37 6.01
N ASP A 93 15.56 -9.87 5.57
CA ASP A 93 15.31 -10.41 4.23
C ASP A 93 14.82 -9.34 3.23
N GLY A 94 14.71 -8.08 3.66
CA GLY A 94 14.25 -6.98 2.81
C GLY A 94 12.73 -6.84 2.73
N LEU A 95 11.97 -7.58 3.54
CA LEU A 95 10.51 -7.44 3.66
C LEU A 95 10.14 -6.58 4.87
N PHE A 96 8.89 -6.10 4.89
CA PHE A 96 8.29 -5.47 6.07
C PHE A 96 7.45 -6.47 6.86
N GLN A 97 7.36 -6.28 8.18
CA GLN A 97 6.42 -6.97 9.04
C GLN A 97 5.71 -5.99 9.96
N ILE A 98 4.52 -6.35 10.43
CA ILE A 98 3.77 -5.54 11.38
C ILE A 98 4.40 -5.65 12.80
N ASP A 99 4.66 -4.50 13.42
CA ASP A 99 5.09 -4.39 14.81
C ASP A 99 3.89 -4.50 15.76
N HIS A 100 3.71 -5.68 16.33
CA HIS A 100 2.64 -5.95 17.29
C HIS A 100 2.79 -5.15 18.59
N ALA A 101 4.00 -4.76 19.00
CA ALA A 101 4.20 -4.01 20.23
C ALA A 101 3.70 -2.57 20.09
N LEU A 102 3.98 -1.92 18.95
CA LEU A 102 3.44 -0.59 18.65
C LEU A 102 1.91 -0.65 18.48
N THR A 103 1.40 -1.75 17.93
CA THR A 103 -0.04 -1.96 17.74
C THR A 103 -0.77 -2.07 19.10
N GLU A 104 -0.13 -2.65 20.13
CA GLU A 104 -0.75 -2.89 21.43
C GLU A 104 -1.16 -1.60 22.16
N LEU A 105 -0.35 -0.53 22.06
CA LEU A 105 -0.68 0.76 22.66
C LEU A 105 -2.01 1.31 22.12
N HIS A 106 -2.19 1.27 20.80
CA HIS A 106 -3.41 1.72 20.14
C HIS A 106 -4.61 0.80 20.41
N ILE A 107 -4.39 -0.50 20.64
CA ILE A 107 -5.44 -1.44 21.07
C ILE A 107 -6.00 -1.00 22.43
N GLN A 108 -5.13 -0.66 23.38
CA GLN A 108 -5.54 -0.21 24.71
C GLN A 108 -6.33 1.10 24.66
N GLU A 109 -5.86 2.06 23.85
CA GLU A 109 -6.55 3.32 23.62
C GLU A 109 -7.94 3.08 23.00
N MET A 110 -8.03 2.28 21.94
CA MET A 110 -9.29 1.91 21.29
C MET A 110 -10.29 1.31 22.30
N ARG A 111 -9.84 0.36 23.14
CA ARG A 111 -10.69 -0.25 24.19
C ARG A 111 -11.27 0.80 25.12
N GLN A 112 -10.43 1.71 25.59
CA GLN A 112 -10.87 2.75 26.53
C GLN A 112 -11.86 3.72 25.85
N LYS A 113 -11.57 4.18 24.63
CA LYS A 113 -12.48 5.09 23.90
C LYS A 113 -13.84 4.43 23.65
N LEU A 114 -13.87 3.17 23.21
CA LEU A 114 -15.12 2.42 23.00
C LEU A 114 -15.93 2.26 24.29
N LYS A 115 -15.27 1.93 25.41
CA LYS A 115 -15.93 1.82 26.72
C LYS A 115 -16.55 3.13 27.17
N THR A 116 -15.92 4.26 26.87
CA THR A 116 -16.42 5.60 27.24
C THR A 116 -17.48 6.17 26.27
N SER A 117 -17.70 5.54 25.12
CA SER A 117 -18.70 5.99 24.15
C SER A 117 -20.11 5.88 24.72
N LYS A 118 -20.78 7.03 24.83
CA LYS A 118 -22.13 7.15 25.42
C LYS A 118 -23.27 6.85 24.45
N THR A 119 -23.00 6.88 23.15
CA THR A 119 -24.03 6.68 22.11
C THR A 119 -23.54 5.67 21.07
N VAL A 120 -24.48 4.97 20.44
CA VAL A 120 -24.21 3.99 19.38
C VAL A 120 -23.39 4.63 18.24
N LEU A 121 -23.79 5.80 17.76
CA LEU A 121 -23.11 6.49 16.66
C LEU A 121 -21.70 6.95 17.04
N SER A 122 -21.49 7.38 18.29
CA SER A 122 -20.15 7.70 18.79
C SER A 122 -19.26 6.46 18.84
N TRP A 123 -19.79 5.33 19.32
CA TRP A 123 -19.08 4.06 19.37
C TRP A 123 -18.67 3.57 17.98
N VAL A 124 -19.61 3.56 17.02
CA VAL A 124 -19.35 3.13 15.64
C VAL A 124 -18.32 4.04 14.96
N ASN A 125 -18.39 5.35 15.20
CA ASN A 125 -17.42 6.30 14.68
C ASN A 125 -16.00 6.08 15.25
N VAL A 126 -15.89 5.82 16.56
CA VAL A 126 -14.62 5.45 17.20
C VAL A 126 -14.08 4.17 16.57
N TYR A 127 -14.89 3.12 16.53
CA TYR A 127 -14.52 1.84 15.95
C TYR A 127 -14.01 2.00 14.50
N ASN A 128 -14.81 2.62 13.62
CA ASN A 128 -14.46 2.80 12.21
C ASN A 128 -13.14 3.56 12.02
N LYS A 129 -12.86 4.58 12.84
CA LYS A 129 -11.61 5.34 12.75
C LYS A 129 -10.41 4.54 13.21
N TYR A 130 -10.52 3.75 14.27
CA TYR A 130 -9.42 2.88 14.68
C TYR A 130 -9.15 1.80 13.64
N ILE A 131 -10.19 1.19 13.06
CA ILE A 131 -10.01 0.24 11.95
C ILE A 131 -9.30 0.90 10.77
N ALA A 132 -9.72 2.10 10.36
CA ALA A 132 -9.06 2.84 9.29
C ALA A 132 -7.61 3.25 9.64
N PHE A 133 -7.36 3.60 10.91
CA PHE A 133 -6.03 3.92 11.42
C PHE A 133 -5.10 2.71 11.34
N PHE A 134 -5.53 1.54 11.84
CA PHE A 134 -4.75 0.31 11.80
C PHE A 134 -4.41 -0.08 10.37
N LEU A 135 -5.41 -0.16 9.48
CA LEU A 135 -5.20 -0.52 8.08
C LEU A 135 -4.25 0.47 7.38
N ARG A 136 -4.37 1.78 7.63
CA ARG A 136 -3.43 2.76 7.08
C ARG A 136 -2.02 2.58 7.64
N SER A 137 -1.90 2.26 8.93
CA SER A 137 -0.60 2.06 9.59
C SER A 137 0.12 0.80 9.12
N PHE A 138 -0.62 -0.19 8.60
CA PHE A 138 -0.05 -1.42 8.05
C PHE A 138 0.38 -1.29 6.59
N GLY A 139 0.14 -0.14 5.95
CA GLY A 139 0.50 0.09 4.56
C GLY A 139 -0.50 -0.51 3.56
N SER A 140 -0.41 -0.04 2.32
CA SER A 140 -1.22 -0.54 1.21
C SER A 140 -0.64 -1.85 0.67
N CYS A 141 -1.53 -2.75 0.22
CA CYS A 141 -1.13 -4.02 -0.39
C CYS A 141 -0.63 -3.81 -1.84
N ALA A 142 0.62 -3.38 -1.99
CA ALA A 142 1.30 -3.33 -3.30
C ALA A 142 1.71 -4.73 -3.78
N LYS A 143 1.78 -4.95 -5.10
CA LYS A 143 2.15 -6.26 -5.67
C LYS A 143 3.48 -6.79 -5.15
N VAL A 144 4.46 -5.90 -4.96
CA VAL A 144 5.80 -6.24 -4.42
C VAL A 144 5.77 -6.86 -3.01
N LEU A 145 4.75 -6.57 -2.21
CA LEU A 145 4.63 -7.11 -0.84
C LEU A 145 4.01 -8.52 -0.83
N GLY A 146 3.37 -8.91 -1.93
CA GLY A 146 2.78 -10.24 -2.11
C GLY A 146 1.63 -10.57 -1.15
N THR A 147 1.18 -11.82 -1.23
CA THR A 147 0.11 -12.36 -0.37
C THR A 147 0.51 -12.46 1.09
N GLN A 148 1.80 -12.68 1.37
CA GLN A 148 2.32 -12.78 2.74
C GLN A 148 1.99 -11.53 3.58
N HIS A 149 2.09 -10.34 2.99
CA HIS A 149 1.75 -9.11 3.68
C HIS A 149 0.24 -8.99 3.97
N LEU A 150 -0.61 -9.41 3.03
CA LEU A 150 -2.06 -9.47 3.24
C LEU A 150 -2.42 -10.44 4.37
N ASP A 151 -1.76 -11.60 4.43
CA ASP A 151 -1.97 -12.57 5.51
C ASP A 151 -1.55 -11.99 6.86
N GLN A 152 -0.42 -11.27 6.93
CA GLN A 152 0.00 -10.53 8.14
C GLN A 152 -1.04 -9.49 8.59
N ILE A 153 -1.61 -8.73 7.65
CA ILE A 153 -2.69 -7.77 7.96
C ILE A 153 -3.90 -8.51 8.53
N GLY A 154 -4.31 -9.62 7.90
CA GLY A 154 -5.42 -10.45 8.36
C GLY A 154 -5.22 -10.98 9.78
N GLU A 155 -4.05 -11.57 10.05
CA GLU A 155 -3.68 -12.08 11.37
C GLU A 155 -3.64 -10.96 12.42
N CYS A 156 -3.03 -9.82 12.10
CA CYS A 156 -2.95 -8.69 13.03
C CYS A 156 -4.33 -8.09 13.33
N MET A 157 -5.20 -7.97 12.33
CA MET A 157 -6.56 -7.48 12.52
C MET A 157 -7.42 -8.44 13.35
N GLN A 158 -7.28 -9.76 13.15
CA GLN A 158 -7.93 -10.75 14.01
C GLN A 158 -7.43 -10.66 15.46
N MET A 159 -6.12 -10.47 15.65
CA MET A 159 -5.52 -10.25 16.98
C MET A 159 -6.07 -8.98 17.63
N ILE A 160 -6.15 -7.86 16.90
CA ILE A 160 -6.76 -6.60 17.38
C ILE A 160 -8.18 -6.86 17.85
N GLN A 161 -9.03 -7.47 17.01
CA GLN A 161 -10.42 -7.74 17.37
C GLN A 161 -10.52 -8.59 18.65
N ARG A 162 -9.76 -9.68 18.75
CA ARG A 162 -9.75 -10.54 19.94
C ARG A 162 -9.27 -9.81 21.20
N ARG A 163 -8.29 -8.92 21.09
CA ARG A 163 -7.79 -8.14 22.24
C ARG A 163 -8.73 -6.99 22.63
N VAL A 164 -9.39 -6.35 21.67
CA VAL A 164 -10.35 -5.28 21.96
C VAL A 164 -11.63 -5.85 22.56
N PHE A 165 -12.14 -6.96 22.00
CA PHE A 165 -13.43 -7.57 22.35
C PHE A 165 -13.25 -8.96 22.98
N GLN A 166 -12.41 -9.05 24.01
CA GLN A 166 -12.06 -10.32 24.68
C GLN A 166 -13.30 -11.08 25.17
N GLU A 167 -14.24 -10.37 25.80
CA GLU A 167 -15.48 -10.94 26.34
C GLU A 167 -16.48 -11.38 25.27
N GLN A 168 -16.32 -10.92 24.02
CA GLN A 168 -17.19 -11.25 22.89
C GLN A 168 -16.45 -12.07 21.82
N HIS A 169 -15.35 -12.72 22.21
CA HIS A 169 -14.55 -13.58 21.33
C HIS A 169 -14.09 -12.89 20.04
N GLY A 170 -13.83 -11.58 20.09
CA GLY A 170 -13.44 -10.79 18.92
C GLY A 170 -14.59 -10.31 18.04
N ASN A 171 -15.85 -10.44 18.47
CA ASN A 171 -16.99 -9.94 17.70
C ASN A 171 -17.38 -8.51 18.15
N ALA A 172 -17.01 -7.54 17.30
CA ALA A 172 -17.30 -6.13 17.53
C ALA A 172 -18.82 -5.83 17.57
N LEU A 173 -19.63 -6.50 16.74
CA LEU A 173 -21.08 -6.29 16.72
C LEU A 173 -21.73 -6.83 18.00
N SER A 174 -21.29 -7.99 18.50
CA SER A 174 -21.71 -8.51 19.80
C SER A 174 -21.32 -7.56 20.94
N ALA A 175 -20.15 -6.92 20.87
CA ALA A 175 -19.74 -5.94 21.87
C ALA A 175 -20.63 -4.68 21.83
N LEU A 176 -20.96 -4.19 20.63
CA LEU A 176 -21.92 -3.10 20.45
C LEU A 176 -23.31 -3.47 21.02
N LYS A 177 -23.82 -4.66 20.68
CA LYS A 177 -25.10 -5.19 21.17
C LYS A 177 -25.14 -5.26 22.71
N LYS A 178 -24.04 -5.70 23.33
CA LYS A 178 -23.92 -5.79 24.79
C LYS A 178 -23.90 -4.40 25.46
N GLN A 179 -23.21 -3.43 24.87
CA GLN A 179 -22.99 -2.12 25.48
C GLN A 179 -24.25 -1.23 25.53
N PHE A 180 -25.18 -1.39 24.60
CA PHE A 180 -26.35 -0.51 24.48
C PHE A 180 -27.66 -1.28 24.61
N GLU A 181 -28.49 -0.90 25.59
CA GLU A 181 -29.78 -1.54 25.89
C GLU A 181 -30.74 -1.63 24.70
N VAL A 182 -30.71 -0.64 23.79
CA VAL A 182 -31.54 -0.61 22.58
C VAL A 182 -31.38 -1.86 21.69
N PHE A 183 -30.22 -2.54 21.78
CA PHE A 183 -29.91 -3.74 21.03
C PHE A 183 -30.05 -5.03 21.84
N GLN A 184 -30.38 -4.95 23.13
CA GLN A 184 -30.63 -6.13 23.96
C GLN A 184 -32.06 -6.63 23.80
N SER A 185 -33.00 -5.74 23.49
CA SER A 185 -34.43 -6.05 23.28
C SER A 185 -34.78 -6.35 21.81
N THR A 186 -33.85 -6.17 20.88
CA THR A 186 -34.12 -6.20 19.44
C THR A 186 -33.09 -7.05 18.73
N ASP A 187 -33.54 -8.02 17.94
CA ASP A 187 -32.63 -8.74 17.05
C ASP A 187 -32.27 -7.83 15.86
N ILE A 188 -31.01 -7.37 15.82
CA ILE A 188 -30.52 -6.58 14.68
C ILE A 188 -29.78 -7.48 13.70
N LEU A 189 -30.14 -7.32 12.43
CA LEU A 189 -29.48 -7.98 11.30
C LEU A 189 -28.05 -7.45 11.17
N ASP A 190 -27.10 -8.38 11.01
CA ASP A 190 -25.69 -8.04 10.76
C ASP A 190 -25.57 -7.15 9.51
N MET A 191 -26.33 -7.45 8.46
CA MET A 191 -26.38 -6.66 7.24
C MET A 191 -26.70 -5.18 7.52
N TRP A 192 -27.70 -4.89 8.35
CA TRP A 192 -28.10 -3.51 8.68
C TRP A 192 -27.02 -2.77 9.47
N ALA A 193 -26.30 -3.46 10.37
CA ALA A 193 -25.20 -2.86 11.12
C ALA A 193 -24.05 -2.42 10.19
N TYR A 194 -23.76 -3.19 9.14
CA TYR A 194 -22.74 -2.84 8.14
C TYR A 194 -23.28 -1.99 6.97
N TRP A 195 -24.60 -1.77 6.90
CA TRP A 195 -25.23 -0.98 5.86
C TRP A 195 -24.84 0.50 5.97
N PRO A 196 -24.63 1.23 4.85
CA PRO A 196 -24.16 2.61 4.92
C PRO A 196 -25.08 3.54 5.72
N LEU A 197 -24.47 4.37 6.57
CA LEU A 197 -25.18 5.36 7.40
C LEU A 197 -26.06 6.32 6.56
N PRO A 198 -25.62 6.83 5.38
CA PRO A 198 -26.48 7.67 4.55
C PRO A 198 -27.77 6.98 4.05
N ALA A 199 -27.81 5.64 4.06
CA ALA A 199 -28.94 4.84 3.63
C ALA A 199 -29.67 4.14 4.80
N GLY A 200 -29.53 4.68 6.02
CA GLY A 200 -30.30 4.25 7.19
C GLY A 200 -29.71 3.06 7.96
N GLY A 201 -28.49 2.62 7.62
CA GLY A 201 -27.74 1.64 8.40
C GLY A 201 -26.92 2.27 9.53
N LEU A 202 -26.14 1.46 10.26
CA LEU A 202 -25.18 2.00 11.24
C LEU A 202 -23.85 2.44 10.61
N GLY A 203 -23.52 1.96 9.41
CA GLY A 203 -22.28 2.28 8.71
C GLY A 203 -21.03 1.71 9.39
N MET A 204 -21.17 0.65 10.20
CA MET A 204 -20.03 -0.02 10.82
C MET A 204 -19.15 -0.66 9.73
N LYS A 205 -17.82 -0.64 9.88
CA LYS A 205 -16.90 -1.22 8.90
C LYS A 205 -16.60 -2.69 9.21
N ASN A 206 -16.89 -3.57 8.25
CA ASN A 206 -16.44 -4.95 8.28
C ASN A 206 -15.19 -5.13 7.41
N TYR A 207 -14.02 -5.03 8.03
CA TYR A 207 -12.72 -5.11 7.35
C TYR A 207 -12.44 -6.51 6.76
N LEU A 208 -13.08 -7.57 7.27
CA LEU A 208 -12.89 -8.93 6.76
C LEU A 208 -13.42 -9.07 5.32
N MET A 209 -14.46 -8.31 4.97
CA MET A 209 -14.95 -8.26 3.58
C MET A 209 -13.88 -7.68 2.65
N ASP A 210 -13.19 -6.63 3.09
CA ASP A 210 -12.14 -5.99 2.30
C ASP A 210 -10.89 -6.88 2.19
N ILE A 211 -10.48 -7.53 3.28
CA ILE A 211 -9.36 -8.50 3.25
C ILE A 211 -9.69 -9.69 2.34
N GLY A 212 -10.92 -10.22 2.41
CA GLY A 212 -11.39 -11.28 1.52
C GLY A 212 -11.36 -10.86 0.04
N ALA A 213 -11.88 -9.67 -0.27
CA ALA A 213 -11.87 -9.13 -1.62
C ALA A 213 -10.45 -8.85 -2.14
N LEU A 214 -9.51 -8.43 -1.29
CA LEU A 214 -8.10 -8.33 -1.67
C LEU A 214 -7.53 -9.71 -1.99
N ARG A 215 -7.82 -10.72 -1.17
CA ARG A 215 -7.31 -12.08 -1.35
C ARG A 215 -7.75 -12.67 -2.69
N GLU A 216 -9.00 -12.44 -3.09
CA GLU A 216 -9.53 -12.84 -4.40
C GLU A 216 -8.77 -12.18 -5.56
N THR A 217 -8.42 -10.91 -5.45
CA THR A 217 -7.60 -10.23 -6.47
C THR A 217 -6.19 -10.81 -6.48
N PHE A 218 -5.54 -10.95 -5.32
CA PHE A 218 -4.17 -11.46 -5.23
C PHE A 218 -4.00 -12.87 -5.80
N ILE A 219 -4.98 -13.76 -5.62
CA ILE A 219 -4.94 -15.11 -6.21
C ILE A 219 -4.83 -15.05 -7.75
N LYS A 220 -5.35 -13.98 -8.36
CA LYS A 220 -5.33 -13.77 -9.81
C LYS A 220 -4.10 -12.99 -10.28
N VAL A 221 -3.36 -12.36 -9.37
CA VAL A 221 -2.14 -11.61 -9.69
C VAL A 221 -1.01 -12.62 -9.87
N GLU A 222 -0.42 -12.63 -11.06
CA GLU A 222 0.79 -13.41 -11.32
C GLU A 222 1.94 -12.90 -10.44
N HIS A 223 2.70 -13.82 -9.85
CA HIS A 223 3.89 -13.45 -9.08
C HIS A 223 4.91 -12.81 -10.02
N THR A 224 5.21 -11.56 -9.75
CA THR A 224 6.10 -10.73 -10.56
C THR A 224 7.27 -10.29 -9.69
N ASP A 225 8.50 -10.41 -10.21
CA ASP A 225 9.73 -9.94 -9.54
C ASP A 225 10.72 -9.36 -10.57
N PHE A 226 12.03 -9.40 -10.34
CA PHE A 226 13.05 -8.94 -11.31
C PHE A 226 13.88 -10.10 -11.91
N THR A 227 13.55 -11.36 -11.64
CA THR A 227 14.41 -12.52 -11.92
C THR A 227 14.49 -12.89 -13.40
N ASP A 228 13.46 -12.60 -14.18
CA ASP A 228 13.36 -12.81 -15.63
C ASP A 228 14.01 -11.70 -16.45
N LEU A 229 14.08 -10.47 -15.93
CA LEU A 229 14.58 -9.31 -16.69
C LEU A 229 16.02 -9.44 -17.22
N PRO A 230 16.98 -10.08 -16.51
CA PRO A 230 18.30 -10.33 -17.09
C PRO A 230 18.29 -11.20 -18.34
N LYS A 231 17.29 -12.09 -18.51
CA LYS A 231 17.10 -12.86 -19.74
C LYS A 231 16.51 -11.99 -20.83
N GLU A 232 15.53 -11.14 -20.48
CA GLU A 232 14.93 -10.16 -21.40
C GLU A 232 16.00 -9.16 -21.91
N ASP A 233 16.91 -8.69 -21.05
CA ASP A 233 18.07 -7.85 -21.43
C ASP A 233 18.86 -8.50 -22.58
N LYS A 234 19.14 -9.80 -22.47
CA LYS A 234 19.93 -10.53 -23.46
C LYS A 234 19.19 -10.62 -24.80
N VAL A 235 17.90 -10.93 -24.78
CA VAL A 235 17.07 -11.03 -25.99
C VAL A 235 17.00 -9.67 -26.70
N LEU A 236 16.70 -8.60 -25.95
CA LEU A 236 16.59 -7.25 -26.50
C LEU A 236 17.94 -6.75 -27.06
N TRP A 237 19.05 -7.09 -26.39
CA TRP A 237 20.39 -6.80 -26.90
C TRP A 237 20.69 -7.52 -28.22
N GLU A 238 20.38 -8.82 -28.32
CA GLU A 238 20.57 -9.60 -29.55
C GLU A 238 19.73 -9.04 -30.72
N GLU A 239 18.50 -8.61 -30.45
CA GLU A 239 17.67 -7.92 -31.44
C GLU A 239 18.27 -6.58 -31.90
N GLN A 240 18.84 -5.80 -30.97
CA GLN A 240 19.52 -4.54 -31.31
C GLN A 240 20.74 -4.78 -32.19
N GLU A 241 21.55 -5.80 -31.88
CA GLU A 241 22.72 -6.16 -32.69
C GLU A 241 22.32 -6.65 -34.09
N LYS A 242 21.23 -7.43 -34.22
CA LYS A 242 20.67 -7.80 -35.54
C LYS A 242 20.24 -6.58 -36.35
N LYS A 243 19.54 -5.63 -35.73
CA LYS A 243 19.10 -4.37 -36.39
C LYS A 243 20.28 -3.50 -36.80
N LYS A 244 21.32 -3.42 -35.98
CA LYS A 244 22.57 -2.72 -36.27
C LYS A 244 23.27 -3.35 -37.47
N GLU A 245 23.40 -4.68 -37.52
CA GLU A 245 24.00 -5.39 -38.65
C GLU A 245 23.19 -5.22 -39.94
N GLN A 246 21.86 -5.30 -39.87
CA GLN A 246 20.98 -5.00 -41.01
C GLN A 246 21.15 -3.56 -41.49
N SER A 247 21.24 -2.60 -40.57
CA SER A 247 21.50 -1.19 -40.89
C SER A 247 22.88 -1.01 -41.54
N ARG A 248 23.93 -1.70 -41.08
CA ARG A 248 25.26 -1.67 -41.73
C ARG A 248 25.23 -2.23 -43.15
N LYS A 249 24.42 -3.26 -43.39
CA LYS A 249 24.22 -3.84 -44.74
C LYS A 249 23.41 -2.93 -45.64
N GLN A 250 22.43 -2.20 -45.10
CA GLN A 250 21.57 -1.28 -45.83
C GLN A 250 22.26 0.07 -46.11
N PHE A 251 23.15 0.51 -45.22
CA PHE A 251 24.04 1.67 -45.40
C PHE A 251 25.40 1.25 -45.98
N HIS A 252 25.40 0.45 -47.06
CA HIS A 252 26.53 0.46 -47.96
C HIS A 252 26.50 1.81 -48.67
N ILE A 253 27.15 2.81 -48.09
CA ILE A 253 27.36 4.11 -48.74
C ILE A 253 28.05 3.79 -50.06
N THR A 254 27.30 3.85 -51.16
CA THR A 254 27.92 3.78 -52.47
C THR A 254 28.61 5.13 -52.65
N ILE A 255 29.82 5.16 -53.20
CA ILE A 255 30.61 6.41 -53.37
C ILE A 255 29.80 7.56 -54.03
N LYS A 256 28.71 7.24 -54.74
CA LYS A 256 27.76 8.20 -55.31
C LYS A 256 26.94 9.00 -54.29
N ASP A 257 26.63 8.47 -53.11
CA ASP A 257 25.80 9.15 -52.10
C ASP A 257 26.56 10.23 -51.31
N LEU A 258 27.90 10.22 -51.37
CA LEU A 258 28.78 11.23 -50.76
C LEU A 258 28.92 12.50 -51.61
N GLN A 259 28.38 12.51 -52.84
CA GLN A 259 28.47 13.66 -53.75
C GLN A 259 27.33 14.66 -53.59
N ASP A 260 26.27 14.32 -52.83
CA ASP A 260 25.15 15.22 -52.53
C ASP A 260 24.97 15.40 -51.00
N PRO A 261 25.44 16.53 -50.43
CA PRO A 261 25.32 16.82 -49.00
C PRO A 261 23.88 16.89 -48.49
N SER A 262 22.88 17.02 -49.37
CA SER A 262 21.47 17.15 -48.99
C SER A 262 20.80 15.82 -48.62
N ASN A 263 21.38 14.67 -49.01
CA ASN A 263 20.81 13.34 -48.76
C ASN A 263 21.26 12.69 -47.44
N VAL A 264 22.27 13.25 -46.75
CA VAL A 264 22.75 12.71 -45.47
C VAL A 264 21.90 13.26 -44.33
N ARG A 265 20.72 12.67 -44.11
CA ARG A 265 19.98 12.88 -42.85
C ARG A 265 20.74 12.19 -41.72
N TYR A 266 21.56 12.95 -40.99
CA TYR A 266 22.14 12.52 -39.72
C TYR A 266 21.03 12.25 -38.70
N ASN A 267 20.51 11.04 -38.72
CA ASN A 267 19.52 10.61 -37.74
C ASN A 267 20.27 10.30 -36.45
N GLN A 268 20.31 11.28 -35.53
CA GLN A 268 21.06 11.23 -34.27
C GLN A 268 20.77 9.99 -33.40
N ARG A 269 19.66 9.28 -33.66
CA ARG A 269 19.31 8.01 -33.00
C ARG A 269 20.28 6.85 -33.28
N HIS A 270 21.15 6.94 -34.29
CA HIS A 270 22.16 5.90 -34.55
C HIS A 270 23.47 6.06 -33.77
N LEU A 271 23.63 7.14 -32.99
CA LEU A 271 24.92 7.51 -32.38
C LEU A 271 25.19 6.90 -31.00
N TYR A 272 24.29 6.08 -30.44
CA TYR A 272 24.55 5.41 -29.16
C TYR A 272 24.05 3.96 -29.14
N PHE A 273 24.74 3.10 -29.90
CA PHE A 273 24.69 1.66 -29.65
C PHE A 273 25.77 1.33 -28.62
N PRO A 274 25.42 0.76 -27.44
CA PRO A 274 26.43 0.23 -26.55
C PRO A 274 27.31 -0.76 -27.33
N LEU A 275 28.63 -0.76 -27.06
CA LEU A 275 29.58 -1.56 -27.84
C LEU A 275 29.58 -3.03 -27.43
N THR A 276 29.14 -3.33 -26.20
CA THR A 276 29.13 -4.67 -25.61
C THR A 276 27.88 -4.88 -24.77
N PHE A 277 27.51 -6.14 -24.55
CA PHE A 277 26.42 -6.49 -23.64
C PHE A 277 26.67 -5.97 -22.21
N ALA A 278 27.91 -6.01 -21.74
CA ALA A 278 28.27 -5.46 -20.43
C ALA A 278 27.99 -3.94 -20.34
N MET A 279 28.28 -3.18 -21.41
CA MET A 279 27.92 -1.76 -21.49
C MET A 279 26.42 -1.54 -21.60
N TYR A 280 25.70 -2.41 -22.32
CA TYR A 280 24.25 -2.37 -22.40
C TYR A 280 23.60 -2.57 -21.02
N CYS A 281 24.10 -3.53 -20.23
CA CYS A 281 23.61 -3.76 -18.87
C CYS A 281 24.02 -2.64 -17.89
N LYS A 282 25.01 -1.80 -18.24
CA LYS A 282 25.48 -0.71 -17.38
C LYS A 282 24.39 0.35 -17.24
N GLY A 283 23.75 0.39 -16.07
CA GLY A 283 22.64 1.31 -15.81
C GLY A 283 21.28 0.82 -16.29
N ARG A 284 21.11 -0.50 -16.53
CA ARG A 284 19.85 -1.12 -16.98
C ARG A 284 18.62 -0.69 -16.18
N GLU A 285 18.73 -0.62 -14.85
CA GLU A 285 17.67 -0.20 -13.94
C GLU A 285 17.20 1.25 -14.18
N ARG A 286 18.01 2.06 -14.86
CA ARG A 286 17.72 3.48 -15.16
C ARG A 286 17.38 3.73 -16.62
N MET A 287 18.04 3.02 -17.53
CA MET A 287 17.99 3.33 -18.95
C MET A 287 17.05 2.42 -19.73
N HIS A 288 16.76 1.22 -19.21
CA HIS A 288 15.95 0.26 -19.92
C HIS A 288 14.48 0.34 -19.50
N ARG A 289 13.62 0.51 -20.50
CA ARG A 289 12.18 0.71 -20.29
C ARG A 289 11.49 -0.49 -19.65
N HIS A 290 11.91 -1.72 -19.96
CA HIS A 290 11.31 -2.93 -19.37
C HIS A 290 11.60 -3.05 -17.87
N TRP A 291 12.78 -2.62 -17.42
CA TRP A 291 13.10 -2.52 -15.98
C TRP A 291 12.23 -1.48 -15.27
N SER A 292 12.11 -0.27 -15.83
CA SER A 292 11.27 0.76 -15.23
C SER A 292 9.79 0.38 -15.23
N ARG A 293 9.33 -0.30 -16.28
CA ARG A 293 7.96 -0.82 -16.37
C ARG A 293 7.71 -1.85 -15.26
N ARG A 294 8.61 -2.83 -15.11
CA ARG A 294 8.51 -3.85 -14.06
C ARG A 294 8.50 -3.23 -12.66
N PHE A 295 9.34 -2.22 -12.42
CA PHE A 295 9.35 -1.48 -11.17
C PHE A 295 7.99 -0.81 -10.88
N LEU A 296 7.38 -0.15 -11.88
CA LEU A 296 6.07 0.46 -11.71
C LEU A 296 4.97 -0.59 -11.48
N GLU A 297 4.99 -1.70 -12.23
CA GLU A 297 4.05 -2.82 -12.04
C GLU A 297 4.10 -3.36 -10.60
N LEU A 298 5.30 -3.49 -10.03
CA LEU A 298 5.51 -3.95 -8.65
C LEU A 298 4.97 -2.97 -7.59
N LEU A 299 4.95 -1.67 -7.91
CA LEU A 299 4.42 -0.62 -7.02
C LEU A 299 2.90 -0.46 -7.10
N ASP A 300 2.24 -1.08 -8.08
CA ASP A 300 0.79 -1.02 -8.20
C ASP A 300 0.13 -1.55 -6.92
N VAL A 301 -0.77 -0.75 -6.35
CA VAL A 301 -1.62 -1.17 -5.23
C VAL A 301 -2.69 -2.09 -5.77
N VAL A 302 -2.83 -3.27 -5.16
CA VAL A 302 -3.85 -4.24 -5.54
C VAL A 302 -5.21 -3.69 -5.15
N GLU A 303 -6.10 -3.59 -6.14
CA GLU A 303 -7.47 -3.15 -5.92
C GLU A 303 -8.32 -4.29 -5.35
N LEU A 304 -9.29 -3.92 -4.52
CA LEU A 304 -10.27 -4.84 -3.98
C LEU A 304 -11.09 -5.45 -5.12
N ALA A 305 -11.33 -6.76 -5.07
CA ALA A 305 -12.21 -7.41 -6.03
C ALA A 305 -13.57 -6.68 -6.12
N HIS A 306 -14.07 -6.59 -7.35
CA HIS A 306 -15.42 -6.08 -7.56
C HIS A 306 -16.42 -7.02 -6.89
N PRO A 307 -17.46 -6.47 -6.24
CA PRO A 307 -18.53 -7.29 -5.68
C PRO A 307 -19.14 -8.19 -6.77
N VAL A 308 -19.66 -9.35 -6.34
CA VAL A 308 -20.39 -10.28 -7.22
C VAL A 308 -21.48 -9.53 -7.98
N GLN A 309 -21.71 -9.89 -9.24
CA GLN A 309 -22.81 -9.30 -10.02
C GLN A 309 -24.14 -9.57 -9.32
N LEU A 310 -24.71 -8.52 -8.77
CA LEU A 310 -26.04 -8.52 -8.16
C LEU A 310 -27.11 -8.56 -9.26
N SER A 311 -28.29 -9.07 -8.92
CA SER A 311 -29.43 -9.07 -9.85
C SER A 311 -29.79 -7.65 -10.30
N ALA A 312 -30.41 -7.52 -11.48
CA ALA A 312 -30.83 -6.22 -12.01
C ALA A 312 -31.77 -5.47 -11.04
N SER A 313 -32.64 -6.20 -10.35
CA SER A 313 -33.54 -5.66 -9.32
C SER A 313 -32.77 -5.00 -8.17
N VAL A 314 -31.79 -5.71 -7.61
CA VAL A 314 -30.97 -5.21 -6.50
C VAL A 314 -30.12 -4.01 -6.92
N ASN A 315 -29.53 -4.05 -8.11
CA ASN A 315 -28.79 -2.90 -8.65
C ASN A 315 -29.70 -1.67 -8.85
N ASN A 316 -30.93 -1.85 -9.33
CA ASN A 316 -31.88 -0.75 -9.47
C ASN A 316 -32.26 -0.15 -8.12
N GLN A 317 -32.50 -0.98 -7.09
CA GLN A 317 -32.74 -0.50 -5.73
C GLN A 317 -31.54 0.28 -5.17
N LEU A 318 -30.32 -0.25 -5.31
CA LEU A 318 -29.10 0.44 -4.87
C LEU A 318 -28.90 1.80 -5.56
N ASN A 319 -29.15 1.90 -6.86
CA ASN A 319 -29.03 3.15 -7.61
C ASN A 319 -30.07 4.20 -7.19
N ASN A 320 -31.24 3.76 -6.72
CA ASN A 320 -32.29 4.65 -6.22
C ASN A 320 -32.01 5.14 -4.78
N LEU A 321 -31.21 4.40 -4.01
CA LEU A 321 -30.72 4.84 -2.72
C LEU A 321 -29.70 5.96 -2.93
N ARG A 322 -29.85 7.07 -2.19
CA ARG A 322 -28.89 8.19 -2.16
C ARG A 322 -27.64 7.82 -1.36
N LEU A 323 -27.01 6.69 -1.72
CA LEU A 323 -25.73 6.24 -1.20
C LEU A 323 -24.68 7.29 -1.56
N GLY A 324 -23.97 7.80 -0.56
CA GLY A 324 -23.18 9.02 -0.63
C GLY A 324 -22.26 9.12 -1.84
N ASP A 325 -21.04 8.58 -1.73
CA ASP A 325 -20.08 8.56 -2.82
C ASP A 325 -19.96 7.16 -3.47
N ALA A 326 -19.11 7.04 -4.50
CA ALA A 326 -18.88 5.78 -5.20
C ALA A 326 -18.35 4.66 -4.27
N ASN A 327 -17.66 5.02 -3.19
CA ASN A 327 -17.14 4.06 -2.22
C ASN A 327 -18.26 3.51 -1.33
N ASP A 328 -19.23 4.34 -0.95
CA ASP A 328 -20.43 3.91 -0.24
C ASP A 328 -21.27 2.94 -1.08
N ILE A 329 -21.41 3.19 -2.39
CA ILE A 329 -22.11 2.28 -3.31
C ILE A 329 -21.39 0.94 -3.40
N THR A 330 -20.06 0.96 -3.53
CA THR A 330 -19.24 -0.26 -3.60
C THR A 330 -19.33 -1.05 -2.29
N THR A 331 -19.31 -0.35 -1.15
CA THR A 331 -19.49 -0.94 0.17
C THR A 331 -20.86 -1.60 0.29
N ALA A 332 -21.93 -0.91 -0.11
CA ALA A 332 -23.29 -1.45 -0.09
C ALA A 332 -23.39 -2.72 -0.92
N LYS A 333 -22.84 -2.72 -2.14
CA LYS A 333 -22.81 -3.90 -3.01
C LYS A 333 -22.12 -5.09 -2.33
N ARG A 334 -20.98 -4.88 -1.66
CA ARG A 334 -20.29 -5.95 -0.91
C ARG A 334 -21.13 -6.46 0.25
N VAL A 335 -21.76 -5.57 1.00
CA VAL A 335 -22.64 -5.95 2.11
C VAL A 335 -23.79 -6.82 1.61
N VAL A 336 -24.48 -6.43 0.53
CA VAL A 336 -25.52 -7.26 -0.10
C VAL A 336 -24.94 -8.61 -0.54
N SER A 337 -23.84 -8.63 -1.28
CA SER A 337 -23.23 -9.88 -1.76
C SER A 337 -22.84 -10.83 -0.62
N HIS A 338 -22.37 -10.29 0.51
CA HIS A 338 -21.91 -11.10 1.64
C HIS A 338 -23.08 -11.60 2.52
N TYR A 339 -24.13 -10.80 2.66
CA TYR A 339 -25.30 -11.10 3.51
C TYR A 339 -26.57 -11.41 2.70
N ASP A 340 -26.44 -11.92 1.47
CA ASP A 340 -27.57 -12.18 0.56
C ASP A 340 -28.64 -13.10 1.17
N ASN A 341 -28.23 -14.03 2.03
CA ASN A 341 -29.13 -14.91 2.76
C ASN A 341 -30.02 -14.19 3.80
N GLN A 342 -29.65 -12.99 4.25
CA GLN A 342 -30.45 -12.15 5.17
C GLN A 342 -31.45 -11.28 4.41
N LEU A 343 -31.13 -10.90 3.17
CA LEU A 343 -32.03 -10.14 2.28
C LEU A 343 -33.35 -10.89 2.06
N GLY A 344 -33.27 -12.14 1.59
CA GLY A 344 -34.46 -12.94 1.31
C GLY A 344 -35.28 -13.36 2.54
N LYS A 345 -34.71 -13.30 3.75
CA LYS A 345 -35.34 -13.78 4.98
C LYS A 345 -36.03 -12.69 5.81
N ALA A 346 -35.56 -11.43 5.72
CA ALA A 346 -36.06 -10.37 6.60
C ALA A 346 -36.36 -9.04 5.88
N CYS A 347 -35.83 -8.81 4.68
CA CYS A 347 -35.88 -7.49 4.04
C CYS A 347 -36.32 -7.61 2.58
N GLY A 348 -37.62 -7.49 2.33
CA GLY A 348 -38.17 -7.41 0.97
C GLY A 348 -37.72 -6.16 0.17
N SER A 349 -36.97 -5.25 0.79
CA SER A 349 -36.41 -4.03 0.21
C SER A 349 -35.06 -3.68 0.85
N LEU A 350 -34.19 -2.99 0.10
CA LEU A 350 -32.95 -2.38 0.59
C LEU A 350 -33.14 -1.01 1.23
N GLU A 351 -34.37 -0.47 1.21
CA GLU A 351 -34.73 0.76 1.91
C GLU A 351 -35.22 0.40 3.33
N PHE A 352 -34.31 0.51 4.30
CA PHE A 352 -34.59 0.16 5.70
C PHE A 352 -35.37 1.24 6.45
N LEU A 353 -35.26 2.49 6.02
CA LEU A 353 -35.86 3.67 6.65
C LEU A 353 -36.28 4.65 5.55
N ASP A 354 -37.34 5.43 5.82
CA ASP A 354 -37.69 6.55 4.97
C ASP A 354 -36.53 7.55 4.93
N MET A 355 -35.96 7.73 3.74
CA MET A 355 -34.81 8.60 3.50
C MET A 355 -35.08 10.08 3.84
N ALA A 356 -36.35 10.49 3.93
CA ALA A 356 -36.73 11.82 4.40
C ALA A 356 -36.50 12.01 5.90
N LEU A 357 -36.51 10.93 6.69
CA LEU A 357 -36.32 10.95 8.14
C LEU A 357 -34.84 10.95 8.55
N ILE A 358 -33.91 10.72 7.63
CA ILE A 358 -32.47 10.69 7.93
C ILE A 358 -31.96 12.13 8.10
N PRO A 359 -31.44 12.50 9.29
CA PRO A 359 -30.91 13.84 9.54
C PRO A 359 -29.57 14.04 8.83
N LYS A 360 -29.61 14.48 7.57
CA LYS A 360 -28.43 14.63 6.69
C LYS A 360 -27.29 15.47 7.29
N SER A 361 -27.63 16.56 7.98
CA SER A 361 -26.64 17.43 8.63
C SER A 361 -25.90 16.71 9.76
N LEU A 362 -26.59 15.86 10.53
CA LEU A 362 -25.99 15.03 11.56
C LEU A 362 -25.06 13.98 10.95
N VAL A 363 -25.50 13.28 9.91
CA VAL A 363 -24.68 12.27 9.20
C VAL A 363 -23.39 12.90 8.66
N GLN A 364 -23.48 14.06 8.02
CA GLN A 364 -22.30 14.78 7.53
C GLN A 364 -21.37 15.22 8.67
N SER A 365 -21.93 15.67 9.80
CA SER A 365 -21.15 16.08 10.97
C SER A 365 -20.43 14.89 11.60
N LEU A 366 -21.08 13.72 11.67
CA LEU A 366 -20.48 12.49 12.20
C LEU A 366 -19.34 11.98 11.33
N ASN A 367 -19.51 12.01 9.99
CA ASN A 367 -18.45 11.64 9.05
C ASN A 367 -17.23 12.55 9.14
N LYS A 368 -17.43 13.83 9.48
CA LYS A 368 -16.34 14.82 9.64
C LYS A 368 -15.77 14.90 11.05
N ALA A 369 -16.49 14.40 12.06
CA ALA A 369 -16.04 14.46 13.45
C ALA A 369 -14.65 13.84 13.55
N LYS A 370 -13.75 14.41 14.33
CA LYS A 370 -12.42 13.82 14.60
C LYS A 370 -12.48 13.00 15.88
N VAL A 371 -11.71 11.91 15.95
CA VAL A 371 -11.38 11.30 17.24
C VAL A 371 -10.15 12.02 17.76
N GLN A 372 -10.20 12.43 19.03
CA GLN A 372 -9.00 12.91 19.71
C GLN A 372 -8.12 11.71 20.02
N TRP A 373 -6.97 11.68 19.37
CA TRP A 373 -5.92 10.70 19.60
C TRP A 373 -5.14 11.12 20.85
N ASP A 374 -4.94 10.20 21.77
CA ASP A 374 -4.05 10.40 22.90
C ASP A 374 -2.62 10.24 22.35
N ALA A 375 -1.90 11.37 22.21
CA ALA A 375 -0.58 11.45 21.59
C ALA A 375 0.55 10.96 22.50
#